data_AF-X1D757-F1
#
_entry.id   AF-X1D757-F1
#
_cell.length_a   1.000
_cell.length_b   1.000
_cell.length_c   1.000
_cell.angle_alpha   90.00
_cell.angle_beta   90.00
_cell.angle_gamma   90.00
#
_symmetry.space_group_name_H-M   'P 1'
#
loop_
_entity.id
_entity.type
_entity.pdbx_description
1 polymer ?
#
loop_
_entity_poly.entity_id
_entity_poly.type
_entity_poly.pdbx_seq_one_letter_code
_entity_poly.pdbx_strand_id
1 'polypeptide(L)'
;MNCAHKESTPDLFEDLITPDDAYAQLRARLMPIKDKIIMITRGGHEESIFRRVGADYMARLAYDLGDIPYMPDGGMFGMRLSLNNHPVMFWGYATHGWGGARTIGAKIKKVEDLANVADVDILILSHDHTAAIHRLNVLEPPRSRIRCDRAMYMNIKRQILINTGGFVRYQGYIQRKGYVPQDLGTPRIRLEIHNTRKDGGYSNYRKDLHASL
;
A
#
# COMPACT_ATOMS: atom_id res chain seq x y z
N MET A 1 -11.30 8.07 5.22
CA MET A 1 -11.84 9.35 5.75
C MET A 1 -12.62 9.05 7.03
N ASN A 2 -12.72 9.97 7.99
CA ASN A 2 -13.67 9.78 9.11
C ASN A 2 -15.04 10.26 8.61
N CYS A 3 -15.87 9.33 8.12
CA CYS A 3 -17.24 9.61 7.71
C CYS A 3 -18.18 8.78 8.56
N ALA A 4 -19.02 9.46 9.34
CA ALA A 4 -20.14 8.82 10.03
C ALA A 4 -21.38 8.81 9.10
N HIS A 5 -22.13 7.72 9.10
CA HIS A 5 -23.46 7.61 8.46
C HIS A 5 -24.49 7.20 9.52
N LYS A 6 -25.80 7.26 9.22
CA LYS A 6 -26.87 7.07 10.22
C LYS A 6 -26.80 5.78 11.07
N GLU A 7 -26.06 4.76 10.64
CA GLU A 7 -25.86 3.49 11.35
C GLU A 7 -24.41 3.22 11.77
N SER A 8 -23.49 4.17 11.59
CA SER A 8 -22.17 4.04 12.21
C SER A 8 -22.32 3.98 13.73
N THR A 9 -21.44 3.25 14.42
CA THR A 9 -21.49 3.16 15.89
C THR A 9 -21.58 4.57 16.49
N PRO A 10 -22.48 4.81 17.47
CA PRO A 10 -22.77 6.14 18.04
C PRO A 10 -21.53 6.95 18.44
N ASP A 11 -20.42 6.28 18.74
CA ASP A 11 -19.16 6.88 19.16
C ASP A 11 -18.34 7.57 18.03
N LEU A 12 -18.70 7.36 16.76
CA LEU A 12 -18.14 8.10 15.61
C LEU A 12 -18.83 9.47 15.41
N PHE A 13 -19.90 9.76 16.16
CA PHE A 13 -20.65 11.01 16.07
C PHE A 13 -20.07 12.16 16.92
N GLU A 14 -19.10 11.91 17.80
CA GLU A 14 -18.55 12.96 18.67
C GLU A 14 -17.67 13.98 17.93
N ASP A 15 -17.13 13.61 16.76
CA ASP A 15 -16.37 14.50 15.85
C ASP A 15 -17.16 14.72 14.54
N LEU A 16 -18.32 15.39 14.66
CA LEU A 16 -19.30 15.69 13.59
C LEU A 16 -18.70 16.55 12.46
N ILE A 17 -18.07 15.91 11.48
CA ILE A 17 -17.91 16.46 10.13
C ILE A 17 -18.78 15.64 9.18
N THR A 18 -19.51 16.32 8.29
CA THR A 18 -20.28 15.62 7.27
C THR A 18 -19.33 14.89 6.31
N PRO A 19 -19.78 13.83 5.60
CA PRO A 19 -18.97 13.22 4.54
C PRO A 19 -18.46 14.24 3.51
N ASP A 20 -19.25 15.26 3.20
CA ASP A 20 -18.85 16.34 2.30
C ASP A 20 -17.77 17.26 2.90
N ASP A 21 -17.86 17.60 4.19
CA ASP A 21 -16.81 18.37 4.87
C ASP A 21 -15.51 17.57 4.96
N ALA A 22 -15.61 16.29 5.30
CA ALA A 22 -14.48 15.38 5.37
C ALA A 22 -13.83 15.20 3.99
N TYR A 23 -14.63 15.14 2.93
CA TYR A 23 -14.19 15.16 1.55
C TYR A 23 -13.46 16.46 1.19
N ALA A 24 -14.05 17.61 1.49
CA ALA A 24 -13.46 18.92 1.21
C ALA A 24 -12.10 19.09 1.90
N GLN A 25 -12.00 18.67 3.17
CA GLN A 25 -10.75 18.69 3.92
C GLN A 25 -9.69 17.75 3.33
N LEU A 26 -10.08 16.53 2.95
CA LEU A 26 -9.16 15.57 2.33
C LEU A 26 -8.64 16.10 0.99
N ARG A 27 -9.54 16.59 0.14
CA ARG A 27 -9.21 17.22 -1.15
C ARG A 27 -8.24 18.38 -0.98
N ALA A 28 -8.51 19.29 -0.03
CA ALA A 28 -7.64 20.44 0.25
C ALA A 28 -6.22 20.02 0.67
N ARG A 29 -6.07 18.93 1.42
CA ARG A 29 -4.75 18.40 1.84
C ARG A 29 -4.01 17.69 0.71
N LEU A 30 -4.71 17.00 -0.18
CA LEU A 30 -4.10 16.23 -1.26
C LEU A 30 -3.82 17.07 -2.51
N MET A 31 -4.59 18.13 -2.76
CA MET A 31 -4.42 19.00 -3.94
C MET A 31 -2.98 19.50 -4.15
N PRO A 32 -2.23 19.95 -3.13
CA PRO A 32 -0.85 20.42 -3.30
C PRO A 32 0.15 19.33 -3.71
N ILE A 33 -0.22 18.05 -3.57
CA ILE A 33 0.63 16.90 -3.88
C ILE A 33 0.01 15.99 -4.94
N LYS A 34 -1.04 16.44 -5.63
CA LYS A 34 -1.82 15.62 -6.57
C LYS A 34 -0.95 14.90 -7.60
N ASP A 35 0.10 15.57 -8.11
CA ASP A 35 1.01 15.04 -9.14
C ASP A 35 1.95 13.95 -8.60
N LYS A 36 1.96 13.71 -7.28
CA LYS A 36 2.73 12.65 -6.62
C LYS A 36 1.86 11.43 -6.27
N ILE A 37 0.54 11.51 -6.46
CA ILE A 37 -0.39 10.44 -6.15
C ILE A 37 -0.50 9.55 -7.38
N ILE A 38 -0.08 8.29 -7.24
CA ILE A 38 -0.04 7.33 -8.35
C ILE A 38 -1.37 6.61 -8.59
N MET A 39 -2.18 6.47 -7.53
CA MET A 39 -3.42 5.71 -7.53
C MET A 39 -4.24 6.02 -6.26
N ILE A 40 -5.56 5.93 -6.37
CA ILE A 40 -6.50 6.01 -5.23
C ILE A 40 -7.30 4.70 -5.16
N THR A 41 -7.51 4.18 -3.95
CA THR A 41 -8.35 3.00 -3.67
C THR A 41 -9.55 3.37 -2.80
N ARG A 42 -10.59 2.55 -2.79
CA ARG A 42 -11.75 2.75 -1.91
C ARG A 42 -11.50 2.10 -0.54
N GLY A 43 -11.88 2.79 0.53
CA GLY A 43 -11.85 2.24 1.89
C GLY A 43 -13.16 1.52 2.23
N GLY A 44 -13.16 0.74 3.32
CA GLY A 44 -14.35 0.03 3.77
C GLY A 44 -15.48 0.97 4.22
N HIS A 45 -15.15 2.15 4.75
CA HIS A 45 -16.13 3.18 5.09
C HIS A 45 -16.77 3.74 3.83
N GLU A 46 -15.96 4.10 2.83
CA GLU A 46 -16.42 4.64 1.56
C GLU A 46 -17.20 3.59 0.74
N GLU A 47 -16.84 2.31 0.82
CA GLU A 47 -17.62 1.18 0.26
C GLU A 47 -19.02 1.12 0.88
N SER A 48 -19.12 1.23 2.21
CA SER A 48 -20.41 1.23 2.91
C SER A 48 -21.29 2.39 2.45
N ILE A 49 -20.72 3.59 2.31
CA ILE A 49 -21.44 4.76 1.81
C ILE A 49 -21.92 4.52 0.37
N PHE A 50 -21.04 4.06 -0.51
CA PHE A 50 -21.36 3.77 -1.90
C PHE A 50 -22.52 2.77 -2.02
N ARG A 51 -22.49 1.66 -1.27
CA ARG A 51 -23.58 0.65 -1.30
C ARG A 51 -24.91 1.17 -0.79
N ARG A 52 -24.89 2.09 0.18
CA ARG A 52 -26.12 2.59 0.83
C ARG A 52 -26.80 3.69 0.03
N VAL A 53 -26.02 4.61 -0.54
CA VAL A 53 -26.56 5.84 -1.14
C VAL A 53 -26.02 6.13 -2.54
N GLY A 54 -25.19 5.26 -3.12
CA GLY A 54 -24.64 5.41 -4.47
C GLY A 54 -23.53 6.45 -4.61
N ALA A 55 -23.14 7.11 -3.52
CA ALA A 55 -22.11 8.14 -3.54
C ALA A 55 -20.71 7.54 -3.38
N ASP A 56 -19.87 7.68 -4.42
CA ASP A 56 -18.46 7.29 -4.35
C ASP A 56 -17.55 8.53 -4.23
N TYR A 57 -17.18 8.84 -2.99
CA TYR A 57 -16.30 9.96 -2.67
C TYR A 57 -14.86 9.76 -3.16
N MET A 58 -14.38 8.52 -3.30
CA MET A 58 -12.99 8.28 -3.74
C MET A 58 -12.88 8.37 -5.26
N ALA A 59 -13.90 7.92 -5.99
CA ALA A 59 -14.01 8.17 -7.43
C ALA A 59 -14.05 9.67 -7.72
N ARG A 60 -14.89 10.42 -6.98
CA ARG A 60 -14.98 11.88 -7.10
C ARG A 60 -13.65 12.55 -6.77
N LEU A 61 -12.97 12.11 -5.71
CA LEU A 61 -11.66 12.65 -5.31
C LEU A 61 -10.62 12.44 -6.41
N ALA A 62 -10.60 11.26 -7.03
CA ALA A 62 -9.69 10.93 -8.11
C ALA A 62 -9.89 11.85 -9.33
N TYR A 63 -11.15 12.10 -9.70
CA TYR A 63 -11.51 13.08 -10.73
C TYR A 63 -11.06 14.50 -10.35
N ASP A 64 -11.45 14.97 -9.17
CA ASP A 64 -11.18 16.33 -8.68
C ASP A 64 -9.69 16.68 -8.55
N LEU A 65 -8.84 15.67 -8.35
CA LEU A 65 -7.39 15.80 -8.26
C LEU A 65 -6.69 15.73 -9.63
N GLY A 66 -7.45 15.69 -10.73
CA GLY A 66 -6.95 15.67 -12.10
C GLY A 66 -6.87 14.29 -12.71
N ASP A 67 -7.96 13.52 -12.59
CA ASP A 67 -8.13 12.19 -13.19
C ASP A 67 -7.05 11.17 -12.78
N ILE A 68 -6.76 11.14 -11.47
CA ILE A 68 -5.86 10.13 -10.90
C ILE A 68 -6.45 8.73 -11.13
N PRO A 69 -5.63 7.70 -11.45
CA PRO A 69 -6.11 6.33 -11.55
C PRO A 69 -6.86 5.87 -10.29
N TYR A 70 -8.13 5.52 -10.45
CA TYR A 70 -9.00 5.03 -9.38
C TYR A 70 -9.19 3.51 -9.48
N MET A 71 -8.75 2.79 -8.45
CA MET A 71 -8.78 1.33 -8.38
C MET A 71 -9.48 0.91 -7.08
N PRO A 72 -10.82 0.83 -7.07
CA PRO A 72 -11.61 0.75 -5.83
C PRO A 72 -11.20 -0.43 -4.93
N ASP A 73 -10.97 -1.61 -5.51
CA ASP A 73 -10.70 -2.85 -4.75
C ASP A 73 -9.21 -3.13 -4.52
N GLY A 74 -8.34 -2.34 -5.16
CA GLY A 74 -6.90 -2.54 -5.16
C GLY A 74 -6.33 -2.51 -6.58
N GLY A 75 -5.05 -2.20 -6.70
CA GLY A 75 -4.41 -2.03 -8.00
C GLY A 75 -2.90 -2.21 -7.96
N MET A 76 -2.35 -2.49 -9.13
CA MET A 76 -0.90 -2.60 -9.36
C MET A 76 -0.35 -1.27 -9.88
N PHE A 77 0.88 -0.96 -9.50
CA PHE A 77 1.62 0.19 -10.02
C PHE A 77 3.05 -0.20 -10.35
N GLY A 78 3.65 0.51 -11.31
CA GLY A 78 5.03 0.32 -11.72
C GLY A 78 5.84 1.60 -11.57
N MET A 79 6.98 1.52 -10.87
CA MET A 79 7.96 2.60 -10.80
C MET A 79 9.18 2.25 -11.64
N ARG A 80 9.45 3.06 -12.67
CA ARG A 80 10.62 2.90 -13.53
C ARG A 80 11.78 3.72 -12.98
N LEU A 81 12.89 3.05 -12.71
CA LEU A 81 14.17 3.69 -12.45
C LEU A 81 15.14 3.31 -13.58
N SER A 82 16.17 4.11 -13.81
CA SER A 82 17.14 3.83 -14.88
C SER A 82 18.54 4.18 -14.41
N LEU A 83 19.49 3.27 -14.60
CA LEU A 83 20.91 3.45 -14.29
C LEU A 83 21.70 3.12 -15.56
N ASN A 84 22.53 4.04 -16.04
CA ASN A 84 23.34 3.89 -17.26
C ASN A 84 22.50 3.45 -18.49
N ASN A 85 21.33 4.06 -18.72
CA ASN A 85 20.37 3.69 -19.78
C ASN A 85 19.76 2.29 -19.68
N HIS A 86 19.91 1.59 -18.56
CA HIS A 86 19.21 0.34 -18.30
C HIS A 86 17.97 0.58 -17.44
N PRO A 87 16.75 0.46 -18.00
CA PRO A 87 15.53 0.62 -17.23
C PRO A 87 15.28 -0.62 -16.37
N VAL A 88 14.92 -0.38 -15.10
CA VAL A 88 14.47 -1.41 -14.16
C VAL A 88 13.12 -0.98 -13.61
N MET A 89 12.15 -1.90 -13.68
CA MET A 89 10.81 -1.71 -13.15
C MET A 89 10.70 -2.28 -11.75
N PHE A 90 10.13 -1.51 -10.84
CA PHE A 90 9.67 -1.95 -9.53
C PHE A 90 8.14 -2.05 -9.57
N TRP A 91 7.61 -3.24 -9.33
CA TRP A 91 6.17 -3.47 -9.31
C TRP A 91 5.66 -3.47 -7.88
N GLY A 92 4.54 -2.81 -7.65
CA GLY A 92 3.82 -2.85 -6.40
C GLY A 92 2.35 -3.22 -6.60
N TYR A 93 1.76 -3.79 -5.56
CA TYR A 93 0.32 -4.01 -5.45
C TYR A 93 -0.16 -3.41 -4.14
N ALA A 94 -1.25 -2.63 -4.20
CA ALA A 94 -1.84 -2.00 -3.04
C ALA A 94 -3.35 -2.27 -2.99
N THR A 95 -3.84 -2.59 -1.80
CA THR A 95 -5.28 -2.68 -1.51
C THR A 95 -5.58 -2.07 -0.15
N HIS A 96 -6.82 -1.63 0.06
CA HIS A 96 -7.24 -1.12 1.35
C HIS A 96 -7.09 -2.17 2.45
N GLY A 97 -7.33 -3.45 2.17
CA GLY A 97 -7.32 -4.50 3.19
C GLY A 97 -8.69 -4.72 3.81
N TRP A 98 -8.76 -5.61 4.80
CA TRP A 98 -10.01 -6.05 5.42
C TRP A 98 -9.83 -6.58 6.85
N GLY A 99 -10.94 -6.81 7.55
CA GLY A 99 -10.99 -7.56 8.81
C GLY A 99 -10.91 -6.71 10.08
N GLY A 100 -10.63 -7.33 11.23
CA GLY A 100 -10.62 -6.67 12.55
C GLY A 100 -9.58 -7.27 13.48
N ALA A 101 -8.39 -7.54 12.94
CA ALA A 101 -7.34 -8.26 13.64
C ALA A 101 -6.87 -7.49 14.88
N ARG A 102 -6.75 -8.18 16.02
CA ARG A 102 -6.30 -7.59 17.28
C ARG A 102 -4.82 -7.80 17.58
N THR A 103 -4.25 -8.92 17.15
CA THR A 103 -2.84 -9.23 17.39
C THR A 103 -1.96 -8.71 16.23
N ILE A 104 -0.73 -8.30 16.55
CA ILE A 104 0.25 -7.84 15.53
C ILE A 104 0.50 -8.94 14.49
N GLY A 105 0.64 -10.20 14.93
CA GLY A 105 0.85 -11.33 14.03
C GLY A 105 -0.28 -11.50 13.01
N ALA A 106 -1.54 -11.39 13.43
CA ALA A 106 -2.68 -11.50 12.52
C ALA A 106 -2.73 -10.34 11.50
N LYS A 107 -2.30 -9.13 11.89
CA LYS A 107 -2.20 -7.97 10.99
C LYS A 107 -1.09 -8.13 9.95
N ILE A 108 0.07 -8.67 10.35
CA ILE A 108 1.18 -8.96 9.42
C ILE A 108 0.80 -10.11 8.47
N LYS A 109 0.09 -11.12 8.98
CA LYS A 109 -0.31 -12.29 8.18
C LYS A 109 -1.14 -11.89 6.95
N LYS A 110 -2.03 -10.91 7.07
CA LYS A 110 -2.85 -10.46 5.93
C LYS A 110 -2.03 -9.93 4.76
N VAL A 111 -1.00 -9.11 5.05
CA VAL A 111 -0.14 -8.58 3.98
C VAL A 111 0.76 -9.68 3.41
N GLU A 112 1.15 -10.67 4.23
CA GLU A 112 1.83 -11.88 3.76
C GLU A 112 0.94 -12.72 2.84
N ASP A 113 -0.36 -12.84 3.12
CA ASP A 113 -1.28 -13.58 2.27
C ASP A 113 -1.42 -12.95 0.87
N LEU A 114 -1.22 -11.64 0.74
CA LEU A 114 -1.15 -10.98 -0.58
C LEU A 114 0.05 -11.45 -1.41
N ALA A 115 1.11 -11.99 -0.80
CA ALA A 115 2.24 -12.56 -1.55
C ALA A 115 1.86 -13.84 -2.31
N ASN A 116 0.79 -14.52 -1.89
CA ASN A 116 0.22 -15.64 -2.64
C ASN A 116 -0.66 -15.19 -3.82
N VAL A 117 -1.06 -13.91 -3.85
CA VAL A 117 -1.96 -13.34 -4.87
C VAL A 117 -1.17 -12.64 -5.97
N ALA A 118 -0.12 -11.89 -5.62
CA ALA A 118 0.60 -11.04 -6.55
C ALA A 118 2.13 -11.22 -6.47
N ASP A 119 2.75 -11.56 -7.59
CA ASP A 119 4.21 -11.71 -7.72
C ASP A 119 4.93 -10.36 -7.97
N VAL A 120 4.83 -9.44 -7.02
CA VAL A 120 5.38 -8.07 -7.12
C VAL A 120 6.55 -7.84 -6.17
N ASP A 121 7.27 -6.72 -6.33
CA ASP A 121 8.38 -6.35 -5.44
C ASP A 121 7.89 -5.74 -4.12
N ILE A 122 6.72 -5.09 -4.13
CA ILE A 122 6.15 -4.33 -3.01
C ILE A 122 4.67 -4.70 -2.82
N LEU A 123 4.28 -5.10 -1.61
CA LEU A 123 2.90 -5.39 -1.24
C LEU A 123 2.46 -4.41 -0.16
N ILE A 124 1.35 -3.72 -0.39
CA ILE A 124 0.82 -2.69 0.51
C ILE A 124 -0.62 -3.06 0.89
N LEU A 125 -0.86 -3.14 2.20
CA LEU A 125 -2.17 -3.35 2.78
C LEU A 125 -2.43 -2.25 3.82
N SER A 126 -3.65 -1.72 3.88
CA SER A 126 -4.05 -0.69 4.85
C SER A 126 -5.02 -1.26 5.89
N HIS A 127 -5.96 -0.45 6.39
CA HIS A 127 -7.11 -0.85 7.21
C HIS A 127 -6.82 -1.20 8.68
N ASP A 128 -5.71 -1.88 8.99
CA ASP A 128 -5.42 -2.32 10.36
C ASP A 128 -4.86 -1.23 11.29
N HIS A 129 -4.52 -0.07 10.71
CA HIS A 129 -3.91 1.10 11.34
C HIS A 129 -2.59 0.82 12.10
N THR A 130 -1.99 -0.36 11.95
CA THR A 130 -0.71 -0.71 12.58
C THR A 130 0.36 -0.67 11.52
N ALA A 131 1.25 0.33 11.61
CA ALA A 131 2.38 0.43 10.70
C ALA A 131 3.33 -0.75 10.95
N ALA A 132 3.58 -1.55 9.93
CA ALA A 132 4.49 -2.69 10.02
C ALA A 132 5.20 -2.92 8.68
N ILE A 133 6.45 -3.36 8.77
CA ILE A 133 7.30 -3.68 7.62
C ILE A 133 7.81 -5.09 7.82
N HIS A 134 7.56 -5.95 6.84
CA HIS A 134 8.10 -7.30 6.80
C HIS A 134 8.75 -7.58 5.43
N ARG A 135 9.58 -8.62 5.36
CA ARG A 135 10.27 -8.99 4.13
C ARG A 135 10.12 -10.48 3.90
N LEU A 136 9.77 -10.86 2.67
CA LEU A 136 9.82 -12.23 2.21
C LEU A 136 10.96 -12.39 1.20
N ASN A 137 11.65 -13.51 1.29
CA ASN A 137 12.66 -13.92 0.33
C ASN A 137 12.17 -15.20 -0.33
N VAL A 138 11.91 -15.15 -1.62
CA VAL A 138 11.41 -16.28 -2.41
C VAL A 138 12.50 -16.68 -3.41
N LEU A 139 12.65 -17.99 -3.62
CA LEU A 139 13.56 -18.49 -4.64
C LEU A 139 12.93 -18.28 -6.02
N GLU A 140 13.64 -17.58 -6.90
CA GLU A 140 13.25 -17.34 -8.28
C GLU A 140 14.20 -18.12 -9.21
N PRO A 141 13.69 -18.77 -10.27
CA PRO A 141 14.56 -19.32 -11.30
C PRO A 141 15.42 -18.21 -11.96
N PRO A 142 16.57 -18.56 -12.55
CA PRO A 142 17.38 -17.58 -13.24
C PRO A 142 16.64 -17.01 -14.45
N ARG A 143 16.57 -15.67 -14.54
CA ARG A 143 15.86 -14.95 -15.61
C ARG A 143 16.53 -15.02 -16.98
N SER A 144 17.77 -15.51 -17.06
CA SER A 144 18.51 -15.63 -18.32
C SER A 144 19.29 -16.95 -18.35
N ARG A 145 19.48 -17.50 -19.57
CA ARG A 145 20.18 -18.77 -19.84
C ARG A 145 19.58 -19.99 -19.13
N ILE A 146 18.29 -20.22 -19.32
CA ILE A 146 17.69 -21.53 -19.03
C ILE A 146 18.27 -22.52 -20.05
N ARG A 147 19.31 -23.24 -19.66
CA ARG A 147 19.81 -24.39 -20.41
C ARG A 147 19.98 -25.54 -19.43
N CYS A 148 19.38 -26.69 -19.76
CA CYS A 148 19.46 -27.89 -18.94
C CYS A 148 20.83 -28.59 -19.04
N ASP A 149 21.77 -28.03 -19.80
CA ASP A 149 23.13 -28.55 -20.01
C ASP A 149 24.12 -28.09 -18.92
N ARG A 150 23.72 -27.20 -18.01
CA ARG A 150 24.56 -26.64 -16.94
C ARG A 150 23.80 -26.52 -15.63
N ALA A 151 24.55 -26.45 -14.52
CA ALA A 151 23.99 -26.17 -13.21
C ALA A 151 23.22 -24.83 -13.23
N MET A 152 21.97 -24.87 -12.79
CA MET A 152 21.08 -23.71 -12.75
C MET A 152 21.16 -23.07 -11.36
N TYR A 153 21.63 -21.83 -11.30
CA TYR A 153 21.73 -21.09 -10.04
C TYR A 153 20.38 -20.48 -9.67
N MET A 154 20.00 -20.62 -8.40
CA MET A 154 18.79 -20.00 -7.85
C MET A 154 19.04 -18.52 -7.56
N ASN A 155 18.06 -17.67 -7.87
CA ASN A 155 18.05 -16.28 -7.43
C ASN A 155 17.14 -16.12 -6.22
N ILE A 156 17.40 -15.08 -5.42
CA ILE A 156 16.51 -14.70 -4.32
C ILE A 156 15.77 -13.43 -4.75
N LYS A 157 14.46 -13.54 -4.96
CA LYS A 157 13.57 -12.39 -5.12
C LYS A 157 13.13 -11.93 -3.73
N ARG A 158 13.37 -10.66 -3.43
CA ARG A 158 12.91 -10.03 -2.19
C ARG A 158 11.61 -9.30 -2.45
N GLN A 159 10.61 -9.57 -1.64
CA GLN A 159 9.37 -8.80 -1.58
C GLN A 159 9.32 -8.04 -0.25
N ILE A 160 8.93 -6.77 -0.30
CA ILE A 160 8.63 -6.00 0.92
C ILE A 160 7.13 -6.00 1.13
N LEU A 161 6.73 -6.39 2.33
CA LEU A 161 5.36 -6.33 2.81
C LEU A 161 5.20 -5.11 3.70
N ILE A 162 4.22 -4.27 3.39
CA ILE A 162 3.92 -3.03 4.10
C ILE A 162 2.49 -3.08 4.59
N ASN A 163 2.32 -3.02 5.90
CA ASN A 163 1.05 -2.60 6.49
C ASN A 163 1.13 -1.10 6.77
N THR A 164 0.22 -0.32 6.20
CA THR A 164 0.22 1.14 6.41
C THR A 164 -0.27 1.48 7.80
N GLY A 165 0.27 2.54 8.39
CA GLY A 165 -0.24 3.10 9.63
C GLY A 165 -1.58 3.80 9.47
N GLY A 166 -1.92 4.61 10.49
CA GLY A 166 -3.08 5.48 10.48
C GLY A 166 -2.71 6.91 10.81
N PHE A 167 -3.64 7.83 10.54
CA PHE A 167 -3.54 9.23 10.95
C PHE A 167 -4.57 9.59 12.03
N VAL A 168 -5.22 8.58 12.62
CA VAL A 168 -6.24 8.75 13.66
C VAL A 168 -5.59 8.67 15.03
N ARG A 169 -5.82 9.70 15.86
CA ARG A 169 -5.32 9.75 17.23
C ARG A 169 -6.04 8.75 18.13
N TYR A 170 -5.38 8.33 19.20
CA TYR A 170 -5.96 7.45 20.21
C TYR A 170 -7.00 8.19 21.06
N GLN A 171 -8.25 8.22 20.56
CA GLN A 171 -9.39 8.86 21.22
C GLN A 171 -10.70 8.19 20.77
N GLY A 172 -11.81 8.53 21.45
CA GLY A 172 -13.16 8.13 21.06
C GLY A 172 -13.33 6.60 20.97
N TYR A 173 -13.88 6.12 19.86
CA TYR A 173 -14.15 4.70 19.60
C TYR A 173 -12.93 3.79 19.83
N ILE A 174 -11.74 4.23 19.44
CA ILE A 174 -10.52 3.43 19.53
C ILE A 174 -10.17 3.14 21.00
N GLN A 175 -10.30 4.16 21.85
CA GLN A 175 -10.05 4.05 23.29
C GLN A 175 -11.14 3.22 23.99
N ARG A 176 -12.42 3.40 23.63
CA ARG A 176 -13.54 2.60 24.18
C ARG A 176 -13.40 1.11 23.89
N LYS A 177 -12.88 0.75 22.71
CA LYS A 177 -12.67 -0.64 22.29
C LYS A 177 -11.37 -1.26 22.81
N GLY A 178 -10.56 -0.50 23.55
CA GLY A 178 -9.29 -0.97 24.12
C GLY A 178 -8.28 -1.40 23.05
N TYR A 179 -8.27 -0.72 21.90
CA TYR A 179 -7.21 -0.95 20.92
C TYR A 179 -5.87 -0.42 21.45
N VAL A 180 -4.77 -0.98 20.95
CA VAL A 180 -3.44 -0.46 21.29
C VAL A 180 -3.25 0.89 20.58
N PRO A 181 -2.75 1.94 21.26
CA PRO A 181 -2.36 3.19 20.60
C PRO A 181 -1.37 2.92 19.48
N GLN A 182 -1.57 3.58 18.33
CA GLN A 182 -0.75 3.38 17.13
C GLN A 182 0.09 4.60 16.84
N ASP A 183 1.26 4.36 16.24
CA ASP A 183 2.10 5.43 15.71
C ASP A 183 1.39 6.11 14.53
N LEU A 184 1.40 7.44 14.55
CA LEU A 184 0.81 8.23 13.49
C LEU A 184 1.78 8.33 12.32
N GLY A 185 1.29 7.99 11.12
CA GLY A 185 2.08 8.14 9.91
C GLY A 185 1.92 6.97 8.95
N THR A 186 2.82 6.95 7.97
CA THR A 186 2.87 5.91 6.95
C THR A 186 4.33 5.51 6.71
N PRO A 187 4.60 4.21 6.49
CA PRO A 187 5.94 3.76 6.10
C PRO A 187 6.46 4.47 4.85
N ARG A 188 7.77 4.70 4.80
CA ARG A 188 8.48 5.23 3.63
C ARG A 188 9.25 4.12 2.95
N ILE A 189 9.11 4.03 1.63
CA ILE A 189 9.81 3.04 0.81
C ILE A 189 10.84 3.78 -0.04
N ARG A 190 12.09 3.31 -0.01
CA ARG A 190 13.18 3.79 -0.85
C ARG A 190 13.55 2.68 -1.84
N LEU A 191 13.54 3.05 -3.12
CA LEU A 191 13.95 2.18 -4.22
C LEU A 191 15.35 2.59 -4.68
N GLU A 192 16.24 1.62 -4.82
CA GLU A 192 17.59 1.83 -5.32
C GLU A 192 17.96 0.76 -6.36
N ILE A 193 18.82 1.13 -7.30
CA ILE A 193 19.43 0.19 -8.24
C ILE A 193 20.94 0.27 -8.07
N HIS A 194 21.55 -0.87 -7.83
CA HIS A 194 23.00 -0.99 -7.69
C HIS A 194 23.59 -1.73 -8.88
N ASN A 195 24.76 -1.29 -9.34
CA ASN A 195 25.54 -1.99 -10.35
C ASN A 195 26.31 -3.14 -9.67
N THR A 196 26.07 -4.38 -10.08
CA THR A 196 26.85 -5.53 -9.61
C THR A 196 28.01 -5.78 -10.56
N ARG A 197 29.21 -6.02 -10.01
CA ARG A 197 30.44 -6.16 -10.80
C ARG A 197 30.32 -7.28 -11.86
N LYS A 198 31.03 -7.08 -12.97
CA LYS A 198 31.13 -7.96 -14.13
C LYS A 198 31.77 -9.31 -13.76
N ASP A 199 30.97 -10.33 -13.51
CA ASP A 199 31.42 -11.71 -13.74
C ASP A 199 30.96 -12.13 -15.14
N GLY A 200 31.88 -12.14 -16.10
CA GLY A 200 31.64 -12.71 -17.43
C GLY A 200 31.06 -11.77 -18.51
N GLY A 201 31.26 -10.45 -18.40
CA GLY A 201 31.07 -9.51 -19.52
C GLY A 201 29.71 -8.82 -19.64
N TYR A 202 28.75 -9.14 -18.76
CA TYR A 202 27.44 -8.48 -18.68
C TYR A 202 27.34 -7.65 -17.40
N SER A 203 26.85 -6.40 -17.48
CA SER A 203 26.51 -5.60 -16.30
C SER A 203 25.19 -6.11 -15.72
N ASN A 204 25.23 -6.74 -14.54
CA ASN A 204 24.01 -7.13 -13.83
C ASN A 204 23.58 -6.00 -12.90
N TYR A 205 22.28 -5.69 -12.91
CA TYR A 205 21.68 -4.70 -12.01
C TYR A 205 20.94 -5.42 -10.89
N ARG A 206 21.16 -4.97 -9.65
CA ARG A 206 20.43 -5.47 -8.49
C ARG A 206 19.41 -4.44 -8.04
N LYS A 207 18.15 -4.84 -7.95
CA LYS A 207 17.12 -4.10 -7.23
C LYS A 207 17.44 -4.12 -5.74
N ASP A 208 17.45 -2.97 -5.11
CA ASP A 208 17.49 -2.86 -3.66
C ASP A 208 16.29 -2.06 -3.15
N LEU A 209 15.73 -2.57 -2.07
CA LEU A 209 14.46 -2.12 -1.52
C LEU A 209 14.64 -1.94 -0.02
N HIS A 210 14.40 -0.71 0.42
CA HIS A 210 14.44 -0.33 1.82
C HIS A 210 13.10 0.26 2.22
N ALA A 211 12.65 -0.05 3.42
CA ALA A 211 11.47 0.56 4.00
C ALA A 211 11.74 0.90 5.47
N SER A 212 11.24 2.05 5.90
CA SER A 212 11.35 2.55 7.28
C SER A 212 9.99 3.03 7.77
N LEU A 213 9.76 2.91 9.07
CA LEU A 213 8.66 3.57 9.77
C LEU A 213 9.03 5.04 10.03
#